data_AF-A0AAV9BIH8-F1
#
_entry.id   AF-A0AAV9BIH8-F1
#
_cell.length_a   1.000
_cell.length_b   1.000
_cell.length_c   1.000
_cell.angle_alpha   90.00
_cell.angle_beta   90.00
_cell.angle_gamma   90.00
#
_symmetry.space_group_name_H-M   'P 1'
#
loop_
_entity.id
_entity.type
_entity.pdbx_description
1 polymer ?
#
loop_
_entity_poly.entity_id
_entity_poly.type
_entity_poly.pdbx_seq_one_letter_code
_entity_poly.pdbx_strand_id
1 'polypeptide(L)'
;MPRGNSNWRYLGIPLSIAGRRETTTLKAIEKITKRLETWNSSSLNVAGRVVLIRAVLQTLPQHLMFAASIMQTDAEAIYRLARRFLWAGGRTKRVTHYINWERVTLEKAVGGLGIRRTSLLRVASLAIMAYRVLLRPSMVQ
;
A
#
# COMPACT_ATOMS: atom_id res chain seq x y z
N MET A 1 17.87 14.38 -29.02
CA MET A 1 18.27 14.56 -27.61
C MET A 1 18.51 13.20 -26.96
N PRO A 2 19.62 12.99 -26.24
CA PRO A 2 19.99 11.68 -25.71
C PRO A 2 19.02 11.27 -24.58
N ARG A 3 18.48 10.06 -24.67
CA ARG A 3 17.65 9.43 -23.63
C ARG A 3 18.51 9.12 -22.41
N GLY A 4 18.62 10.07 -21.49
CA GLY A 4 19.34 9.88 -20.22
C GLY A 4 18.72 8.75 -19.40
N ASN A 5 19.52 7.74 -19.06
CA ASN A 5 19.17 6.74 -18.07
C ASN A 5 19.17 7.41 -16.69
N SER A 6 18.09 8.11 -16.32
CA SER A 6 17.91 8.69 -14.99
C SER A 6 17.63 7.59 -13.98
N ASN A 7 18.67 6.85 -13.61
CA ASN A 7 18.64 5.79 -12.61
C ASN A 7 18.64 6.38 -11.18
N TRP A 8 18.13 7.60 -11.00
CA TRP A 8 18.06 8.27 -9.71
C TRP A 8 16.96 7.63 -8.86
N ARG A 9 17.37 7.12 -7.70
CA ARG A 9 16.48 6.50 -6.73
C ARG A 9 16.32 7.43 -5.55
N TYR A 10 15.10 7.81 -5.26
CA TYR A 10 14.77 8.49 -4.01
C TYR A 10 14.04 7.50 -3.11
N LEU A 11 14.55 7.31 -1.89
CA LEU A 11 14.02 6.34 -0.91
C LEU A 11 13.87 4.91 -1.49
N GLY A 12 14.80 4.52 -2.38
CA GLY A 12 14.80 3.21 -3.05
C GLY A 12 13.79 3.05 -4.19
N ILE A 13 13.09 4.12 -4.57
CA ILE A 13 12.11 4.14 -5.66
C ILE A 13 12.70 4.94 -6.82
N PRO A 14 12.70 4.39 -8.05
CA PRO A 14 13.19 5.12 -9.22
C PRO A 14 12.27 6.32 -9.47
N LEU A 15 12.83 7.54 -9.44
CA LEU A 15 12.12 8.76 -9.83
C LEU A 15 11.99 8.78 -11.36
N SER A 16 11.06 7.99 -11.89
CA SER A 16 10.80 7.96 -13.33
C SER A 16 9.83 9.09 -13.70
N ILE A 17 10.33 10.04 -14.48
CA ILE A 17 9.53 11.04 -15.18
C ILE A 17 8.70 10.28 -16.24
N ALA A 18 7.38 10.29 -16.04
CA ALA A 18 6.34 9.91 -17.01
C ALA A 18 6.71 8.79 -18.01
N GLY A 19 6.70 7.52 -17.58
CA GLY A 19 6.85 6.40 -18.54
C GLY A 19 7.00 5.00 -17.93
N ARG A 20 7.48 4.88 -16.69
CA ARG A 20 7.65 3.59 -15.96
C ARG A 20 6.65 3.40 -14.82
N ARG A 21 5.40 3.80 -15.05
CA ARG A 21 4.35 3.75 -14.03
C ARG A 21 4.08 2.31 -13.58
N GLU A 22 3.93 1.40 -14.54
CA GLU A 22 3.58 0.00 -14.33
C GLU A 22 4.70 -0.83 -13.66
N THR A 23 5.96 -0.61 -14.03
CA THR A 23 7.07 -1.37 -13.43
C THR A 23 7.32 -0.99 -11.97
N THR A 24 6.99 0.24 -11.56
CA THR A 24 7.18 0.71 -10.18
C THR A 24 6.05 0.19 -9.27
N THR A 25 4.82 0.07 -9.79
CA THR A 25 3.68 -0.51 -9.06
C THR A 25 3.83 -2.00 -8.86
N LEU A 26 4.28 -2.72 -9.89
CA LEU A 26 4.53 -4.15 -9.78
C LEU A 26 5.61 -4.44 -8.72
N LYS A 27 6.71 -3.69 -8.72
CA LYS A 27 7.75 -3.80 -7.67
C LYS A 27 7.23 -3.48 -6.27
N ALA A 28 6.31 -2.52 -6.16
CA ALA A 28 5.65 -2.20 -4.90
C ALA A 28 4.78 -3.36 -4.40
N ILE A 29 3.97 -3.94 -5.29
CA ILE A 29 3.14 -5.11 -5.00
C ILE A 29 4.02 -6.28 -4.57
N GLU A 30 5.08 -6.60 -5.34
CA GLU A 30 6.05 -7.64 -4.99
C GLU A 30 6.66 -7.42 -3.61
N LYS A 31 7.02 -6.18 -3.28
CA LYS A 31 7.58 -5.84 -1.95
C LYS A 31 6.57 -6.06 -0.83
N ILE A 32 5.30 -5.72 -1.05
CA ILE A 32 4.21 -5.99 -0.11
C ILE A 32 4.00 -7.50 0.04
N THR A 33 3.92 -8.24 -1.07
CA THR A 33 3.76 -9.70 -1.09
C THR A 33 4.89 -10.37 -0.34
N LYS A 34 6.15 -10.04 -0.67
CA LYS A 34 7.32 -10.59 -0.01
C LYS A 34 7.32 -10.31 1.48
N ARG A 35 6.93 -9.10 1.91
CA ARG A 35 6.78 -8.80 3.35
C ARG A 35 5.72 -9.70 3.98
N LEU A 36 4.52 -9.78 3.40
CA LEU A 36 3.46 -10.63 3.92
C LEU A 36 3.87 -12.11 3.97
N GLU A 37 4.60 -12.62 2.98
CA GLU A 37 5.10 -14.00 2.95
C GLU A 37 6.23 -14.26 3.96
N THR A 38 7.11 -13.26 4.19
CA THR A 38 8.19 -13.37 5.20
C THR A 38 7.62 -13.55 6.60
N TRP A 39 6.48 -12.91 6.88
CA TRP A 39 5.77 -13.13 8.13
C TRP A 39 4.98 -14.44 8.04
N ASN A 40 5.46 -15.47 8.74
CA ASN A 40 4.87 -16.80 8.76
C ASN A 40 3.40 -16.75 9.24
N SER A 41 2.49 -16.58 8.30
CA SER A 41 1.06 -16.40 8.56
C SER A 41 0.37 -17.64 9.12
N SER A 42 1.06 -18.78 9.11
CA SER A 42 0.59 -20.01 9.76
C SER A 42 0.73 -19.96 11.29
N SER A 43 1.68 -19.17 11.84
CA SER A 43 1.87 -19.03 13.29
C SER A 43 1.03 -17.90 13.90
N LEU A 44 0.42 -17.05 13.08
CA LEU A 44 -0.40 -15.92 13.53
C LEU A 44 -1.88 -16.29 13.60
N ASN A 45 -2.50 -15.99 14.74
CA ASN A 45 -3.96 -15.99 14.87
C ASN A 45 -4.59 -14.88 14.01
N VAL A 46 -5.91 -14.90 13.84
CA VAL A 46 -6.64 -13.95 12.97
C VAL A 46 -6.40 -12.50 13.40
N ALA A 47 -6.39 -12.22 14.70
CA ALA A 47 -6.13 -10.87 15.22
C ALA A 47 -4.72 -10.37 14.87
N GLY A 48 -3.70 -11.22 15.01
CA GLY A 48 -2.31 -10.93 14.64
C GLY A 48 -2.17 -10.67 13.14
N ARG A 49 -2.87 -11.43 12.30
CA ARG A 49 -2.91 -11.17 10.84
C ARG A 49 -3.52 -9.81 10.52
N VAL A 50 -4.59 -9.40 11.21
CA VAL A 50 -5.21 -8.08 11.02
C VAL A 50 -4.25 -6.96 11.40
N VAL A 51 -3.56 -7.10 12.55
CA VAL A 51 -2.57 -6.11 13.00
C VAL A 51 -1.43 -6.00 11.98
N LEU A 52 -0.92 -7.13 11.49
CA LEU A 52 0.14 -7.14 10.49
C LEU A 52 -0.30 -6.53 9.17
N ILE A 53 -1.48 -6.89 8.67
CA ILE A 53 -2.06 -6.27 7.46
C ILE A 53 -2.14 -4.76 7.64
N ARG A 54 -2.60 -4.26 8.80
CA ARG A 54 -2.68 -2.82 9.06
C ARG A 54 -1.29 -2.19 9.04
N ALA A 55 -0.32 -2.77 9.74
CA ALA A 55 1.04 -2.25 9.77
C ALA A 55 1.67 -2.18 8.37
N VAL A 56 1.52 -3.23 7.55
CA VAL A 56 2.10 -3.33 6.21
C VAL A 56 1.35 -2.43 5.21
N LEU A 57 0.02 -2.45 5.21
CA LEU A 57 -0.81 -1.65 4.29
C LEU A 57 -0.84 -0.16 4.64
N GLN A 58 -0.60 0.22 5.89
CA GLN A 58 -0.48 1.63 6.24
C GLN A 58 0.88 2.19 5.86
N THR A 59 1.96 1.44 6.10
CA THR A 59 3.32 1.99 5.91
C THR A 59 3.79 1.93 4.45
N LEU A 60 3.66 0.80 3.78
CA LEU A 60 4.22 0.61 2.43
C LEU A 60 3.48 1.42 1.36
N PRO A 61 2.15 1.30 1.20
CA PRO A 61 1.39 2.16 0.30
C PRO A 61 1.59 3.66 0.56
N GLN A 62 1.63 4.09 1.83
CA GLN A 62 1.79 5.50 2.16
C GLN A 62 3.18 6.02 1.78
N HIS A 63 4.24 5.23 2.02
CA HIS A 63 5.59 5.56 1.56
C HIS A 63 5.67 5.65 0.03
N LEU A 64 5.04 4.70 -0.67
CA LEU A 64 4.99 4.68 -2.13
C LEU A 64 4.20 5.86 -2.69
N MET A 65 3.10 6.25 -2.06
CA MET A 65 2.30 7.42 -2.46
C MET A 65 3.08 8.73 -2.33
N PHE A 66 3.91 8.87 -1.29
CA PHE A 66 4.79 10.04 -1.15
C PHE A 66 5.90 10.09 -2.21
N ALA A 67 6.45 8.94 -2.58
CA ALA A 67 7.54 8.86 -3.54
C ALA A 67 7.09 8.76 -5.01
N ALA A 68 5.84 8.35 -5.25
CA ALA A 68 5.30 8.13 -6.58
C ALA A 68 3.78 8.34 -6.60
N SER A 69 3.29 9.20 -7.50
CA SER A 69 1.85 9.49 -7.75
C SER A 69 1.03 8.30 -8.32
N ILE A 70 1.38 7.07 -7.97
CA ILE A 70 1.27 5.87 -8.81
C ILE A 70 0.52 4.73 -8.05
N MET A 71 -0.54 4.99 -7.29
CA MET A 71 -1.24 3.90 -6.55
C MET A 71 -2.77 3.84 -6.65
N GLN A 72 -3.42 4.58 -7.56
CA GLN A 72 -4.88 4.42 -7.71
C GLN A 72 -5.25 3.15 -8.48
N THR A 73 -4.53 2.84 -9.56
CA THR A 73 -4.80 1.69 -10.44
C THR A 73 -4.58 0.34 -9.76
N ASP A 74 -3.70 0.28 -8.76
CA ASP A 74 -3.19 -0.98 -8.20
C ASP A 74 -3.69 -1.27 -6.78
N ALA A 75 -4.56 -0.42 -6.24
CA ALA A 75 -5.15 -0.58 -4.92
C ALA A 75 -5.89 -1.91 -4.77
N GLU A 76 -6.59 -2.35 -5.81
CA GLU A 76 -7.38 -3.58 -5.80
C GLU A 76 -6.51 -4.84 -5.72
N ALA A 77 -5.34 -4.82 -6.37
CA ALA A 77 -4.37 -5.93 -6.29
C ALA A 77 -3.83 -6.10 -4.86
N ILE A 78 -3.56 -4.98 -4.19
CA ILE A 78 -3.11 -4.94 -2.80
C ILE A 78 -4.20 -5.46 -1.85
N TYR A 79 -5.46 -5.06 -2.06
CA TYR A 79 -6.57 -5.60 -1.27
C TYR A 79 -6.77 -7.09 -1.48
N ARG A 80 -6.60 -7.59 -2.71
CA ARG A 80 -6.68 -9.02 -3.01
C ARG A 80 -5.63 -9.81 -2.23
N LEU A 81 -4.39 -9.32 -2.18
CA LEU A 81 -3.31 -9.90 -1.37
C LEU A 81 -3.62 -9.88 0.12
N ALA A 82 -4.08 -8.74 0.65
CA ALA A 82 -4.44 -8.62 2.06
C ALA A 82 -5.61 -9.54 2.45
N ARG A 83 -6.61 -9.67 1.56
CA ARG A 83 -7.75 -10.58 1.74
C ARG A 83 -7.30 -12.03 1.75
N ARG A 84 -6.42 -12.41 0.81
CA ARG A 84 -5.83 -13.75 0.79
C ARG A 84 -5.02 -14.00 2.06
N PHE A 85 -4.20 -13.06 2.50
CA PHE A 85 -3.40 -13.20 3.72
C PHE A 85 -4.26 -13.38 4.97
N LEU A 86 -5.31 -12.56 5.12
CA LEU A 86 -6.21 -12.59 6.27
C LEU A 86 -6.83 -13.98 6.48
N TRP A 87 -7.45 -14.50 5.42
CA TRP A 87 -8.22 -15.74 5.47
C TRP A 87 -7.37 -16.99 5.26
N ALA A 88 -6.42 -16.95 4.31
CA ALA A 88 -5.64 -18.13 3.94
C ALA A 88 -4.43 -18.40 4.84
N GLY A 89 -3.94 -17.39 5.57
CA GLY A 89 -2.79 -17.58 6.45
C GLY A 89 -1.56 -18.11 5.74
N GLY A 90 -1.36 -17.76 4.47
CA GLY A 90 -0.20 -18.18 3.66
C GLY A 90 -0.30 -19.59 3.09
N ARG A 91 -1.41 -20.30 3.29
CA ARG A 91 -1.67 -21.57 2.59
C ARG A 91 -2.00 -21.28 1.13
N THR A 92 -1.39 -22.02 0.21
CA THR A 92 -1.62 -21.91 -1.23
C THR A 92 -3.01 -22.40 -1.66
N LYS A 93 -3.75 -23.07 -0.78
CA LYS A 93 -5.11 -23.58 -1.05
C LYS A 93 -6.14 -22.45 -1.20
N ARG A 94 -7.17 -22.69 -2.01
CA ARG A 94 -8.38 -21.84 -2.08
C ARG A 94 -8.98 -21.71 -0.69
N VAL A 95 -9.25 -20.48 -0.26
CA VAL A 95 -9.85 -20.20 1.05
C VAL A 95 -11.08 -19.35 0.87
N THR A 96 -12.17 -19.79 1.50
CA THR A 96 -13.46 -19.10 1.49
C THR A 96 -13.34 -17.79 2.27
N HIS A 97 -13.77 -16.68 1.65
CA HIS A 97 -13.83 -15.39 2.32
C HIS A 97 -15.12 -15.30 3.13
N TYR A 98 -15.01 -15.20 4.45
CA TYR A 98 -16.17 -15.23 5.35
C TYR A 98 -16.94 -13.90 5.37
N ILE A 99 -16.29 -12.77 5.09
CA ILE A 99 -16.87 -11.44 5.22
C ILE A 99 -16.54 -10.61 3.98
N ASN A 100 -17.53 -9.84 3.50
CA ASN A 100 -17.32 -8.86 2.43
C ASN A 100 -16.22 -7.88 2.85
N TRP A 101 -15.26 -7.66 1.96
CA TRP A 101 -14.11 -6.78 2.19
C TRP A 101 -14.51 -5.35 2.50
N GLU A 102 -15.64 -4.88 1.98
CA GLU A 102 -16.12 -3.54 2.31
C GLU A 102 -16.40 -3.41 3.81
N ARG A 103 -17.06 -4.40 4.42
CA ARG A 103 -17.29 -4.45 5.88
C ARG A 103 -15.98 -4.58 6.65
N VAL A 104 -15.02 -5.34 6.13
CA VAL A 104 -13.68 -5.49 6.75
C VAL A 104 -12.93 -4.16 6.81
N THR A 105 -13.07 -3.31 5.79
CA THR A 105 -12.39 -1.99 5.75
C THR A 105 -13.02 -0.92 6.64
N LEU A 106 -14.22 -1.14 7.16
CA LEU A 106 -14.87 -0.20 8.05
C LEU A 106 -14.12 -0.07 9.39
N GLU A 107 -14.37 1.02 10.11
CA GLU A 107 -13.78 1.24 11.42
C GLU A 107 -14.28 0.23 12.46
N LYS A 108 -13.48 0.01 13.52
CA LYS A 108 -13.87 -0.89 14.61
C LYS A 108 -15.17 -0.45 15.30
N ALA A 109 -15.42 0.86 15.36
CA ALA A 109 -16.62 1.42 15.98
C ALA A 109 -17.93 0.99 15.29
N VAL A 110 -17.88 0.71 13.98
CA VAL A 110 -19.01 0.25 13.17
C VAL A 110 -18.95 -1.24 12.85
N GLY A 111 -18.17 -2.02 13.61
CA GLY A 111 -18.06 -3.47 13.47
C GLY A 111 -17.10 -3.95 12.38
N GLY A 112 -16.27 -3.07 11.82
CA GLY A 112 -15.22 -3.44 10.87
C GLY A 112 -13.87 -3.80 11.52
N LEU A 113 -12.88 -4.15 10.70
CA LEU A 113 -11.53 -4.50 11.18
C LEU A 113 -10.59 -3.29 11.20
N GLY A 114 -11.03 -2.12 10.73
CA GLY A 114 -10.30 -0.86 10.72
C GLY A 114 -9.12 -0.83 9.74
N ILE A 115 -9.18 -1.64 8.69
CA ILE A 115 -8.21 -1.63 7.60
C ILE A 115 -8.58 -0.45 6.67
N ARG A 116 -7.77 0.63 6.70
CA ARG A 116 -8.06 1.84 5.92
C ARG A 116 -7.97 1.58 4.41
N ARG A 117 -8.89 2.19 3.65
CA ARG A 117 -8.83 2.18 2.19
C ARG A 117 -7.65 3.03 1.70
N THR A 118 -6.81 2.46 0.85
CA THR A 118 -5.68 3.11 0.16
C THR A 118 -6.10 4.32 -0.67
N SER A 119 -7.31 4.31 -1.24
CA SER A 119 -7.86 5.46 -1.98
C SER A 119 -8.04 6.69 -1.09
N LEU A 120 -8.62 6.50 0.10
CA LEU A 120 -8.78 7.57 1.10
C LEU A 120 -7.42 8.03 1.64
N LEU A 121 -6.52 7.10 1.91
CA LEU A 121 -5.15 7.41 2.36
C LEU A 121 -4.39 8.26 1.34
N ARG A 122 -4.59 8.03 0.04
CA ARG A 122 -3.97 8.84 -1.01
C ARG A 122 -4.42 10.29 -0.95
N VAL A 123 -5.74 10.52 -0.91
CA VAL A 123 -6.29 11.88 -0.88
C VAL A 123 -5.84 12.61 0.39
N ALA A 124 -5.92 11.94 1.54
CA ALA A 124 -5.45 12.50 2.80
C ALA A 124 -3.96 12.85 2.78
N SER A 125 -3.11 11.98 2.22
CA SER A 125 -1.66 12.22 2.15
C SER A 125 -1.32 13.38 1.21
N LEU A 126 -2.01 13.49 0.07
CA LEU A 126 -1.86 14.62 -0.85
C LEU A 126 -2.33 15.94 -0.21
N ALA A 127 -3.46 15.93 0.49
CA ALA A 127 -3.95 17.10 1.21
C ALA A 127 -2.96 17.57 2.28
N ILE A 128 -2.40 16.64 3.06
CA ILE A 128 -1.36 16.95 4.05
C ILE A 128 -0.11 17.51 3.38
N MET A 129 0.32 16.93 2.25
CA MET A 129 1.49 17.40 1.52
C MET A 129 1.28 18.79 0.93
N ALA A 130 0.12 19.05 0.32
CA ALA A 130 -0.26 20.36 -0.20
C ALA A 130 -0.30 21.42 0.92
N TYR A 131 -0.94 21.09 2.05
CA TYR A 131 -0.97 21.97 3.23
C TYR A 131 0.44 22.31 3.74
N ARG A 132 1.34 21.33 3.79
CA ARG A 132 2.74 21.54 4.21
C ARG A 132 3.51 22.47 3.27
N VAL A 133 3.27 22.37 1.96
CA VAL A 133 3.88 23.26 0.96
C VAL A 133 3.37 24.68 1.13
N LEU A 134 2.05 24.85 1.30
CA LEU A 134 1.43 26.17 1.50
C LEU A 134 1.93 26.88 2.77
N LEU A 135 2.18 26.14 3.85
CA LEU A 135 2.68 26.70 5.10
C LEU A 135 4.19 26.94 5.16
N ARG A 136 4.97 26.44 4.19
CA ARG A 136 6.44 26.60 4.14
C ARG A 136 6.88 27.12 2.77
N PRO A 137 6.61 28.40 2.44
CA PRO A 137 6.97 28.99 1.15
C PRO A 137 8.50 29.09 0.90
N SER A 138 9.34 28.92 1.93
CA SER A 138 10.80 29.09 1.84
C SER A 138 11.59 27.92 1.23
N MET A 139 10.93 26.83 0.79
CA MET A 139 11.61 25.64 0.22
C MET A 139 11.42 25.50 -1.31
N VAL A 140 10.88 26.53 -1.98
CA VAL A 140 10.57 26.50 -3.42
C VAL A 140 11.37 27.56 -4.22
N GLN A 141 12.35 28.21 -3.59
CA GLN A 141 13.32 29.09 -4.27
C GLN A 141 14.65 28.36 -4.52
#